data_AF-A0A9D9EE56-F1
#
_entry.id   AF-A0A9D9EE56-F1
#
_cell.length_a   1.000
_cell.length_b   1.000
_cell.length_c   1.000
_cell.angle_alpha   90.00
_cell.angle_beta   90.00
_cell.angle_gamma   90.00
#
_symmetry.space_group_name_H-M   'P 1'
#
loop_
_entity.id
_entity.type
_entity.pdbx_description
1 polymer ?
#
loop_
_entity_poly.entity_id
_entity_poly.type
_entity_poly.pdbx_seq_one_letter_code
_entity_poly.pdbx_strand_id
1 'polypeptide(L)'
;MKRLSFVLLFFVAVAGFACLQAKNAGVEIPFEQLPMKAQTLVNDCYKGLTVKKAIQKTTDGLTVYEVRMSDKTIIEFDMVGAWNYIKSKKSDIPNSVYPRKLKKTIDNDFVGKRGKYAENDGLNYTI
;
A
#
# COMPACT_ATOMS: atom_id res chain seq x y z
N MET A 1 67.97 -1.30 2.01
CA MET A 1 67.96 -2.14 3.23
C MET A 1 66.49 -2.51 3.51
N LYS A 2 66.07 -3.77 3.29
CA LYS A 2 65.73 -4.78 4.34
C LYS A 2 64.53 -4.33 5.22
N ARG A 3 63.37 -5.00 5.44
CA ARG A 3 62.73 -6.31 5.15
C ARG A 3 61.22 -6.15 5.49
N LEU A 4 60.28 -6.70 4.71
CA LEU A 4 59.53 -7.98 4.89
C LEU A 4 58.44 -8.02 6.01
N SER A 5 57.26 -8.46 5.58
CA SER A 5 55.93 -8.67 6.18
C SER A 5 55.81 -9.50 7.48
N PHE A 6 54.68 -9.36 8.22
CA PHE A 6 53.77 -10.41 8.78
C PHE A 6 52.84 -9.79 9.87
N VAL A 7 51.51 -9.72 9.66
CA VAL A 7 50.46 -10.59 10.26
C VAL A 7 50.53 -10.75 11.79
N LEU A 8 49.51 -10.26 12.52
CA LEU A 8 48.72 -10.97 13.56
C LEU A 8 47.67 -10.00 14.21
N LEU A 9 46.41 -10.06 13.81
CA LEU A 9 45.28 -10.58 14.61
C LEU A 9 45.12 -9.96 16.02
N PHE A 10 44.17 -9.03 16.17
CA PHE A 10 43.39 -8.92 17.41
C PHE A 10 41.91 -8.82 17.07
N PHE A 11 41.22 -9.89 17.42
CA PHE A 11 39.78 -10.02 17.58
C PHE A 11 39.21 -8.80 18.31
N VAL A 12 38.34 -8.03 17.66
CA VAL A 12 37.32 -7.27 18.38
C VAL A 12 35.98 -7.58 17.73
N ALA A 13 35.23 -8.39 18.47
CA ALA A 13 33.86 -8.75 18.19
C ALA A 13 33.01 -7.49 18.08
N VAL A 14 32.56 -7.17 16.87
CA VAL A 14 31.35 -6.38 16.65
C VAL A 14 30.43 -7.27 15.83
N ALA A 15 29.89 -8.30 16.47
CA ALA A 15 28.65 -8.91 16.01
C ALA A 15 27.57 -7.85 16.26
N GLY A 16 27.38 -7.03 15.22
CA GLY A 16 26.48 -5.90 15.22
C GLY A 16 25.11 -6.31 15.74
N PHE A 17 24.61 -5.47 16.64
CA PHE A 17 23.21 -5.33 16.98
C PHE A 17 22.36 -5.58 15.72
N ALA A 18 21.80 -6.79 15.59
CA ALA A 18 20.71 -7.03 14.68
C ALA A 18 19.51 -6.31 15.29
N CYS A 19 19.42 -5.00 15.03
CA CYS A 19 18.22 -4.23 15.30
C CYS A 19 17.12 -4.90 14.45
N LEU A 20 16.29 -5.70 15.11
CA LEU A 20 15.01 -6.15 14.59
C LEU A 20 14.18 -4.90 14.32
N GLN A 21 14.34 -4.35 13.13
CA GLN A 21 13.55 -3.25 12.63
C GLN A 21 12.19 -3.80 12.22
N ALA A 22 11.34 -4.14 13.19
CA ALA A 22 9.92 -4.34 12.97
C ALA A 22 9.23 -2.97 12.83
N LYS A 23 9.63 -2.18 11.83
CA LYS A 23 9.03 -0.88 11.54
C LYS A 23 7.87 -1.06 10.58
N ASN A 24 6.66 -0.94 11.13
CA ASN A 24 5.38 -0.73 10.45
C ASN A 24 4.77 -1.91 9.66
N ALA A 25 4.78 -3.13 10.21
CA ALA A 25 4.03 -4.24 9.61
C ALA A 25 2.49 -4.07 9.66
N GLY A 26 1.99 -3.16 10.51
CA GLY A 26 0.57 -3.03 10.81
C GLY A 26 0.02 -4.23 11.59
N VAL A 27 -1.20 -4.08 12.12
CA VAL A 27 -1.95 -5.13 12.82
C VAL A 27 -3.07 -5.60 11.90
N GLU A 28 -3.18 -6.89 11.66
CA GLU A 28 -4.30 -7.45 10.91
C GLU A 28 -5.58 -7.35 11.75
N ILE A 29 -6.64 -6.82 11.15
CA ILE A 29 -7.95 -6.61 11.78
C ILE A 29 -9.04 -7.30 10.95
N PRO A 30 -10.19 -7.66 11.55
CA PRO A 30 -11.38 -8.03 10.79
C PRO A 30 -11.77 -6.92 9.81
N PHE A 31 -12.29 -7.29 8.65
CA PHE A 31 -12.71 -6.33 7.62
C PHE A 31 -13.81 -5.38 8.12
N GLU A 32 -14.66 -5.88 9.01
CA GLU A 32 -15.77 -5.16 9.63
C GLU A 32 -15.30 -4.06 10.60
N GLN A 33 -14.02 -4.07 11.00
CA GLN A 33 -13.42 -3.01 11.83
C GLN A 33 -12.87 -1.84 10.99
N LEU A 34 -12.89 -1.92 9.66
CA LEU A 34 -12.55 -0.79 8.82
C LEU A 34 -13.62 0.32 8.94
N PRO A 35 -13.28 1.59 8.68
CA PRO A 35 -14.30 2.62 8.55
C PRO A 35 -15.36 2.25 7.51
N MET A 36 -16.64 2.56 7.78
CA MET A 36 -17.76 2.16 6.92
C MET A 36 -17.56 2.57 5.46
N LYS A 37 -17.00 3.76 5.22
CA LYS A 37 -16.69 4.27 3.88
C LYS A 37 -15.71 3.37 3.11
N ALA A 38 -14.70 2.82 3.77
CA ALA A 38 -13.76 1.88 3.18
C ALA A 38 -14.44 0.54 2.86
N GLN A 39 -15.28 0.04 3.79
CA GLN A 39 -16.06 -1.18 3.58
C GLN A 39 -16.96 -1.05 2.35
N THR A 40 -17.71 0.06 2.24
CA THR A 40 -18.58 0.35 1.09
C THR A 40 -17.79 0.37 -0.21
N LEU A 41 -16.65 1.08 -0.27
CA LEU A 41 -15.85 1.16 -1.48
C LEU A 41 -15.38 -0.23 -1.95
N VAL A 42 -14.86 -1.05 -1.05
CA VAL A 42 -14.37 -2.40 -1.38
C VAL A 42 -15.51 -3.26 -1.90
N ASN A 43 -16.64 -3.30 -1.19
CA ASN A 43 -17.80 -4.11 -1.55
C ASN A 43 -18.43 -3.68 -2.87
N ASP A 44 -18.47 -2.39 -3.17
CA ASP A 44 -19.12 -1.87 -4.37
C ASP A 44 -18.24 -1.94 -5.61
N CYS A 45 -16.94 -1.67 -5.46
CA CYS A 45 -16.03 -1.53 -6.61
C CYS A 45 -15.29 -2.84 -6.96
N TYR A 46 -15.05 -3.72 -5.98
CA TYR A 46 -14.22 -4.92 -6.17
C TYR A 46 -15.02 -6.22 -6.04
N LYS A 47 -16.26 -6.21 -6.54
CA LYS A 47 -17.16 -7.37 -6.56
C LYS A 47 -16.49 -8.58 -7.22
N GLY A 48 -16.65 -9.75 -6.60
CA GLY A 48 -16.06 -11.01 -7.08
C GLY A 48 -14.59 -11.21 -6.68
N LEU A 49 -13.94 -10.21 -6.08
CA LEU A 49 -12.64 -10.39 -5.43
C LEU A 49 -12.80 -10.65 -3.94
N THR A 50 -11.87 -11.40 -3.36
CA THR A 50 -11.88 -11.73 -1.93
C THR A 50 -10.88 -10.84 -1.20
N VAL A 51 -11.29 -10.24 -0.08
CA VAL A 51 -10.38 -9.61 0.87
C VAL A 51 -9.49 -10.69 1.49
N LYS A 52 -8.17 -10.56 1.35
CA LYS A 52 -7.19 -11.48 1.93
C LYS A 52 -6.67 -11.01 3.28
N LYS A 53 -6.52 -9.69 3.45
CA LYS A 53 -6.11 -9.05 4.70
C LYS A 53 -6.73 -7.66 4.77
N ALA A 54 -7.17 -7.27 5.97
CA ALA A 54 -7.37 -5.87 6.34
C ALA A 54 -6.37 -5.55 7.46
N ILE A 55 -5.65 -4.45 7.33
CA ILE A 55 -4.53 -4.11 8.21
C ILE A 55 -4.72 -2.68 8.69
N GLN A 56 -4.61 -2.45 9.99
CA GLN A 56 -4.49 -1.12 10.57
C GLN A 56 -3.01 -0.82 10.83
N LYS A 57 -2.52 0.32 10.36
CA LYS A 57 -1.12 0.73 10.56
C LYS A 57 -1.06 2.21 10.95
N THR A 58 0.05 2.59 11.55
CA THR A 58 0.37 3.99 11.83
C THR A 58 1.41 4.46 10.81
N THR A 59 1.05 5.47 10.03
CA THR A 59 1.93 6.13 9.05
C THR A 59 1.99 7.60 9.42
N ASP A 60 3.18 8.15 9.62
CA ASP A 60 3.41 9.57 9.98
C ASP A 60 2.56 10.05 11.19
N GLY A 61 2.38 9.17 12.17
CA GLY A 61 1.59 9.45 13.37
C GLY A 61 0.07 9.35 13.19
N LEU A 62 -0.41 9.05 11.98
CA LEU A 62 -1.83 8.90 11.65
C LEU A 62 -2.19 7.43 11.48
N THR A 63 -3.40 7.07 11.91
CA THR A 63 -3.95 5.74 11.61
C THR A 63 -4.39 5.70 10.17
N VAL A 64 -3.92 4.69 9.45
CA VAL A 64 -4.35 4.38 8.08
C VAL A 64 -4.68 2.89 8.00
N TYR A 65 -5.50 2.54 7.03
CA TYR A 65 -5.94 1.18 6.81
C TYR A 65 -5.49 0.67 5.46
N GLU A 66 -5.15 -0.61 5.36
CA GLU A 66 -4.75 -1.25 4.11
C GLU A 66 -5.59 -2.51 3.88
N VAL A 67 -6.16 -2.64 2.69
CA VAL A 67 -6.87 -3.83 2.24
C VAL A 67 -6.05 -4.50 1.14
N ARG A 68 -5.79 -5.80 1.30
CA ARG A 68 -5.13 -6.63 0.28
C ARG A 68 -6.13 -7.62 -0.30
N MET A 69 -6.29 -7.60 -1.61
CA MET A 69 -7.26 -8.42 -2.35
C MET A 69 -6.61 -9.69 -2.95
N SER A 70 -7.44 -10.65 -3.35
CA SER A 70 -7.02 -11.94 -3.92
C SER A 70 -6.22 -11.82 -5.22
N ASP A 71 -6.48 -10.77 -6.00
CA ASP A 71 -5.80 -10.43 -7.24
C ASP A 71 -4.49 -9.63 -7.03
N LYS A 72 -4.07 -9.47 -5.76
CA LYS A 72 -2.93 -8.65 -5.34
C LYS A 72 -3.14 -7.14 -5.51
N THR A 73 -4.39 -6.67 -5.60
CA THR A 73 -4.71 -5.26 -5.41
C THR A 73 -4.49 -4.87 -3.95
N ILE A 74 -3.87 -3.71 -3.73
CA ILE A 74 -3.66 -3.07 -2.44
C ILE A 74 -4.41 -1.74 -2.47
N ILE A 75 -5.23 -1.48 -1.45
CA ILE A 75 -5.97 -0.23 -1.28
C ILE A 75 -5.62 0.33 0.09
N GLU A 76 -5.09 1.55 0.14
CA GLU A 76 -4.87 2.28 1.38
C GLU A 76 -5.97 3.31 1.60
N PHE A 77 -6.43 3.41 2.84
CA PHE A 77 -7.42 4.37 3.30
C PHE A 77 -6.88 5.22 4.44
N ASP A 78 -7.30 6.48 4.49
CA ASP A 78 -7.11 7.34 5.64
C ASP A 78 -7.94 6.88 6.85
N MET A 79 -7.82 7.62 7.97
CA MET A 79 -8.53 7.31 9.21
C MET A 79 -10.07 7.35 9.09
N VAL A 80 -10.64 8.03 8.09
CA VAL A 80 -12.09 8.12 7.86
C VAL A 80 -12.58 7.17 6.77
N GLY A 81 -11.68 6.37 6.18
CA GLY A 81 -11.99 5.41 5.13
C GLY A 81 -12.06 5.99 3.73
N ALA A 82 -11.55 7.21 3.49
CA ALA A 82 -11.31 7.69 2.14
C ALA A 82 -10.06 7.01 1.59
N TRP A 83 -10.09 6.54 0.34
CA TRP A 83 -8.92 5.91 -0.26
C TRP A 83 -7.89 6.98 -0.66
N ASN A 84 -6.62 6.69 -0.35
CA ASN A 84 -5.47 7.54 -0.71
C ASN A 84 -4.65 6.92 -1.83
N TYR A 85 -4.59 5.58 -1.87
CA TYR A 85 -3.69 4.85 -2.76
C TYR A 85 -4.31 3.54 -3.19
N ILE A 86 -4.18 3.21 -4.47
CA ILE A 86 -4.57 1.92 -5.03
C ILE A 86 -3.47 1.44 -5.98
N LYS A 87 -3.04 0.20 -5.78
CA LYS A 87 -2.13 -0.50 -6.70
C LYS A 87 -2.66 -1.88 -7.02
N SER A 88 -2.97 -2.11 -8.29
CA SER A 88 -3.43 -3.39 -8.82
C SER A 88 -2.33 -4.07 -9.61
N LYS A 89 -2.08 -5.37 -9.32
CA LYS A 89 -1.05 -6.14 -10.04
C LYS A 89 -1.62 -7.02 -11.15
N LYS A 90 -2.73 -7.72 -10.90
CA LYS A 90 -3.33 -8.65 -11.88
C LYS A 90 -4.48 -8.02 -12.65
N SER A 91 -5.42 -7.40 -11.95
CA SER A 91 -6.57 -6.72 -12.54
C SER A 91 -6.26 -5.25 -12.81
N ASP A 92 -7.20 -4.58 -13.46
CA ASP A 92 -7.22 -3.14 -13.61
C ASP A 92 -8.02 -2.49 -12.47
N ILE A 93 -7.70 -1.23 -12.15
CA ILE A 93 -8.50 -0.46 -11.20
C ILE A 93 -9.90 -0.22 -11.80
N PRO A 94 -11.00 -0.59 -11.11
CA PRO A 94 -12.34 -0.34 -11.60
C PRO A 94 -12.63 1.16 -11.73
N ASN A 95 -13.16 1.61 -12.88
CA ASN A 95 -13.54 3.01 -13.09
C ASN A 95 -14.53 3.53 -12.04
N SER A 96 -15.26 2.63 -11.36
CA SER A 96 -16.21 2.98 -10.29
C SER A 96 -15.56 3.69 -9.10
N VAL A 97 -14.27 3.45 -8.85
CA VAL A 97 -13.48 4.02 -7.75
C VAL A 97 -13.33 5.54 -7.86
N TYR A 98 -13.18 6.05 -9.09
CA TYR A 98 -12.89 7.46 -9.33
C TYR A 98 -14.13 8.35 -9.15
N PRO A 99 -14.00 9.65 -8.85
CA PRO A 99 -15.14 10.57 -8.91
C PRO A 99 -15.69 10.73 -10.32
N ARG A 100 -16.97 11.11 -10.44
CA ARG A 100 -17.69 11.24 -11.73
C ARG A 100 -16.94 12.08 -12.77
N LYS A 101 -16.31 13.19 -12.36
CA LYS A 101 -15.57 14.07 -13.28
C LYS A 101 -14.36 13.34 -13.89
N LEU A 102 -13.60 12.61 -13.08
CA LEU A 102 -12.44 11.86 -13.52
C LEU A 102 -12.82 10.64 -14.37
N LYS A 103 -13.93 9.96 -14.05
CA LYS A 103 -14.46 8.86 -14.90
C LYS A 103 -14.64 9.32 -16.35
N LYS A 104 -15.28 10.48 -16.55
CA LYS A 104 -15.49 11.04 -17.89
C LYS A 104 -14.18 11.33 -18.61
N THR A 105 -13.19 11.89 -17.92
CA THR A 105 -11.85 12.15 -18.49
C THR A 105 -11.15 10.85 -18.89
N ILE A 106 -11.14 9.84 -18.02
CA ILE A 106 -10.54 8.53 -18.32
C ILE A 106 -11.23 7.88 -19.53
N ASP A 107 -12.56 7.86 -19.53
CA ASP A 107 -13.34 7.21 -20.58
C ASP A 107 -13.17 7.90 -21.95
N ASN A 108 -12.97 9.23 -21.98
CA ASN A 108 -12.80 9.99 -23.23
C ASN A 108 -11.35 10.03 -23.73
N ASP A 109 -10.39 10.27 -22.84
CA ASP A 109 -9.02 10.61 -23.22
C ASP A 109 -8.09 9.38 -23.16
N PHE A 110 -8.50 8.33 -22.45
CA PHE A 110 -7.72 7.11 -22.21
C PHE A 110 -8.49 5.84 -22.61
N VAL A 111 -9.30 5.91 -23.67
CA VAL A 111 -10.15 4.81 -24.17
C VAL A 111 -9.40 3.47 -24.18
N GLY A 112 -9.93 2.49 -23.45
CA GLY A 112 -9.38 1.13 -23.38
C GLY A 112 -8.13 0.96 -22.50
N LYS A 113 -7.57 2.06 -21.96
CA LYS A 113 -6.50 2.01 -20.96
C LYS A 113 -7.12 2.06 -19.57
N ARG A 114 -6.66 1.20 -18.68
CA ARG A 114 -7.06 1.23 -17.27
C ARG A 114 -5.82 1.29 -16.38
N GLY A 115 -5.95 2.06 -15.31
CA GLY A 115 -4.86 2.29 -14.36
C GLY A 115 -4.49 1.02 -13.60
N LYS A 116 -3.18 0.85 -13.36
CA LYS A 116 -2.65 -0.08 -12.36
C LYS A 116 -2.32 0.62 -11.04
N TYR A 117 -2.28 1.94 -11.07
CA TYR A 117 -1.94 2.82 -9.98
C TYR A 117 -2.97 3.95 -9.92
N ALA A 118 -3.37 4.34 -8.72
CA ALA A 118 -4.10 5.57 -8.48
C ALA A 118 -3.72 6.13 -7.12
N GLU A 119 -3.55 7.44 -7.04
CA GLU A 119 -3.31 8.16 -5.80
C GLU A 119 -4.27 9.34 -5.71
N ASN A 120 -4.72 9.62 -4.50
CA ASN A 120 -5.65 10.67 -4.14
C ASN A 120 -5.14 11.34 -2.86
N ASP A 121 -4.58 12.53 -2.99
CA ASP A 121 -4.09 13.31 -1.84
C ASP A 121 -5.21 14.16 -1.19
N GLY A 122 -6.45 14.00 -1.65
CA GLY A 122 -7.62 14.79 -1.24
C GLY A 122 -7.89 16.03 -2.10
N LEU A 123 -6.91 16.46 -2.90
CA LEU A 123 -7.00 17.61 -3.81
C LEU A 123 -6.86 17.20 -5.28
N ASN A 124 -5.97 16.25 -5.55
CA ASN A 124 -5.52 15.82 -6.86
C ASN A 124 -5.62 14.30 -7.01
N TYR A 125 -5.71 13.87 -8.27
CA TYR A 125 -5.62 12.47 -8.65
C TYR A 125 -4.40 12.26 -9.54
N THR A 126 -3.61 11.23 -9.23
CA THR A 126 -2.55 10.72 -10.10
C THR A 126 -2.96 9.31 -10.54
N ILE A 127 -3.01 9.06 -11.85
CA ILE A 127 -3.49 7.80 -12.46
C ILE A 127 -2.60 7.35 -13.60
#